data_AF-A0A2W6NQ60-F1
#
_entry.id   AF-A0A2W6NQ60-F1
#
_cell.length_a   1.000
_cell.length_b   1.000
_cell.length_c   1.000
_cell.angle_alpha   90.00
_cell.angle_beta   90.00
_cell.angle_gamma   90.00
#
_symmetry.space_group_name_H-M   'P 1'
#
loop_
_entity.id
_entity.type
_entity.pdbx_description
1 polymer ?
#
loop_
_entity_poly.entity_id
_entity_poly.type
_entity_poly.pdbx_seq_one_letter_code
_entity_poly.pdbx_strand_id
1 'polypeptide(L)' 'MSEKVRRYDDLIIEYMLENLPLEKELVISLVHKSSVMEILKEDEEFIGHYPPDYWVEYILNEWNDILKQTTETLKRIKI' A
#
# COMPACT_ATOMS: atom_id res chain seq x y z
N MET A 1 10.80 -7.59 11.68
CA MET A 1 10.94 -7.33 10.23
C MET A 1 12.40 -7.48 9.86
N SER A 2 12.72 -8.23 8.80
CA SER A 2 14.10 -8.35 8.33
C SER A 2 14.59 -7.05 7.70
N GLU A 3 15.89 -6.95 7.45
CA GLU A 3 16.48 -5.83 6.72
C GLU A 3 16.02 -5.78 5.27
N LYS A 4 15.81 -6.95 4.65
CA LYS A 4 15.34 -7.07 3.27
C LYS A 4 13.95 -6.44 3.11
N VAL A 5 13.03 -6.77 4.02
CA VAL A 5 11.67 -6.18 4.04
C VAL A 5 11.71 -4.68 4.27
N ARG A 6 12.55 -4.19 5.21
CA ARG A 6 12.70 -2.74 5.47
C ARG A 6 13.16 -1.97 4.23
N ARG A 7 14.20 -2.44 3.55
CA ARG A 7 14.71 -1.77 2.35
C ARG A 7 13.68 -1.73 1.21
N TYR A 8 12.82 -2.76 1.13
CA TYR A 8 11.81 -2.82 0.10
C TYR A 8 10.58 -1.96 0.43
N ASP A 9 10.20 -1.87 1.70
CA ASP A 9 9.22 -0.90 2.21
C ASP A 9 9.64 0.54 1.85
N ASP A 10 10.90 0.90 2.17
CA ASP A 10 11.47 2.20 1.81
C ASP A 10 11.40 2.46 0.29
N LEU A 11 11.74 1.45 -0.53
CA LEU A 11 11.68 1.55 -1.99
C LEU A 11 10.25 1.81 -2.52
N ILE A 12 9.25 1.13 -1.97
CA ILE A 12 7.84 1.34 -2.35
C ILE A 12 7.41 2.76 -1.97
N ILE A 13 7.74 3.22 -0.76
CA ILE A 13 7.42 4.57 -0.28
C ILE A 13 8.08 5.62 -1.18
N GLU A 14 9.38 5.50 -1.47
CA GLU A 14 10.11 6.41 -2.35
C GLU A 14 9.47 6.46 -3.74
N TYR A 15 9.19 5.29 -4.33
CA TYR A 15 8.53 5.21 -5.63
C TYR A 15 7.18 5.93 -5.64
N MET A 16 6.34 5.74 -4.61
CA MET A 16 5.06 6.45 -4.51
C MET A 16 5.23 7.96 -4.41
N LEU A 17 6.21 8.45 -3.63
CA LEU A 17 6.46 9.88 -3.47
C LEU A 17 6.98 10.55 -4.73
N GLU A 18 7.76 9.83 -5.53
CA GLU A 18 8.28 10.34 -6.81
C GLU A 18 7.20 10.40 -7.90
N ASN A 19 6.21 9.50 -7.85
CA ASN A 19 5.25 9.28 -8.94
C ASN A 19 3.82 9.75 -8.65
N LEU A 20 3.49 10.05 -7.38
CA LEU A 20 2.14 10.44 -6.97
C LEU A 20 2.15 11.80 -6.27
N PRO A 21 1.15 12.67 -6.52
CA PRO A 21 1.02 13.96 -5.84
C PRO A 21 0.39 13.78 -4.44
N LEU A 22 0.99 12.95 -3.60
CA LEU A 22 0.52 12.64 -2.26
C LEU A 22 1.53 13.11 -1.20
N GLU A 23 1.01 13.52 -0.04
CA GLU A 23 1.85 13.87 1.11
C GLU A 23 2.56 12.64 1.68
N LYS A 24 3.76 12.85 2.22
CA LYS A 24 4.61 11.79 2.74
C LYS A 24 3.93 10.96 3.82
N GLU A 25 3.27 11.64 4.76
CA GLU A 25 2.56 11.01 5.87
C GLU A 25 1.43 10.11 5.37
N LEU A 26 0.72 10.54 4.32
CA LEU A 26 -0.33 9.76 3.69
C LEU A 26 0.27 8.50 3.01
N VAL A 27 1.32 8.65 2.20
CA VAL A 27 1.98 7.53 1.52
C VAL A 27 2.44 6.48 2.54
N ILE A 28 3.14 6.89 3.60
CA ILE A 28 3.58 5.99 4.67
C ILE A 28 2.38 5.26 5.27
N SER A 29 1.27 5.96 5.52
CA SER A 29 0.07 5.34 6.06
C SER A 29 -0.54 4.32 5.10
N LEU A 30 -0.61 4.62 3.79
CA LEU A 30 -1.17 3.73 2.78
C LEU A 30 -0.37 2.43 2.68
N VAL A 31 0.97 2.54 2.63
CA VAL A 31 1.86 1.37 2.55
C VAL A 31 1.76 0.54 3.83
N HIS A 32 1.98 1.15 5.00
CA HIS A 32 2.08 0.42 6.27
C HIS A 32 0.78 -0.22 6.75
N LYS A 33 -0.37 0.27 6.27
CA LYS A 33 -1.69 -0.30 6.57
C LYS A 33 -2.25 -1.17 5.44
N SER A 34 -1.52 -1.34 4.33
CA SER A 34 -1.91 -2.26 3.26
C SER A 34 -1.57 -3.71 3.61
N SER A 35 -2.27 -4.64 2.97
CA SER A 35 -1.98 -6.07 3.04
C SER A 35 -0.60 -6.45 2.45
N VAL A 36 0.01 -5.59 1.62
CA VAL A 36 1.37 -5.81 1.08
C VAL A 36 2.39 -6.00 2.19
N MET A 37 2.30 -5.20 3.26
CA MET A 37 3.23 -5.29 4.37
C MET A 37 3.05 -6.55 5.21
N GLU A 38 1.89 -7.19 5.15
CA GLU A 38 1.67 -8.50 5.76
C GLU A 38 2.27 -9.60 4.87
N ILE A 39 1.96 -9.57 3.56
CA ILE A 39 2.49 -10.51 2.55
C ILE A 39 4.03 -10.55 2.60
N LEU A 40 4.68 -9.38 2.55
CA LEU A 40 6.14 -9.30 2.56
C LEU A 40 6.79 -9.76 3.86
N LYS A 41 6.07 -9.71 5.00
CA LYS A 41 6.55 -10.21 6.30
C LYS A 41 6.38 -11.72 6.43
N GLU A 42 5.32 -12.28 5.83
CA GLU A 42 5.04 -13.71 5.85
C GLU A 42 5.93 -14.48 4.87
N ASP A 43 6.22 -13.89 3.71
CA ASP A 43 7.05 -14.51 2.68
C ASP A 43 7.98 -13.49 2.00
N GLU A 44 9.25 -13.50 2.44
CA GLU A 44 10.29 -12.62 1.92
C GLU A 44 10.77 -13.00 0.50
N GLU A 45 10.34 -14.15 -0.04
CA GLU A 45 10.66 -14.57 -1.42
C GLU A 45 9.94 -13.69 -2.45
N PHE A 46 8.83 -13.06 -2.08
CA PHE A 46 8.13 -12.10 -2.93
C PHE A 46 8.90 -10.79 -3.13
N ILE A 47 9.87 -10.48 -2.26
CA ILE A 47 10.71 -9.28 -2.39
C ILE A 47 11.61 -9.41 -3.61
N GLY A 48 11.35 -8.56 -4.61
CA GLY A 48 12.08 -8.52 -5.88
C GLY A 48 11.52 -9.44 -6.96
N HIS A 49 10.44 -10.18 -6.67
CA HIS A 49 9.72 -10.95 -7.71
C HIS A 49 8.89 -10.04 -8.61
N TYR A 50 8.32 -8.99 -8.03
CA TYR A 50 7.58 -7.95 -8.73
C TYR A 50 8.32 -6.61 -8.68
N PRO A 51 8.18 -5.77 -9.72
CA PRO A 51 8.68 -4.41 -9.69
C PRO A 51 7.89 -3.52 -8.70
N PRO A 52 8.43 -2.38 -8.24
CA PRO A 52 7.76 -1.51 -7.26
C PRO A 52 6.39 -0.97 -7.72
N ASP A 53 6.23 -0.68 -9.01
CA ASP A 53 4.98 -0.19 -9.61
C ASP A 53 3.82 -1.19 -9.44
N TYR A 54 4.08 -2.49 -9.55
CA TYR A 54 3.09 -3.54 -9.27
C TYR A 54 2.55 -3.43 -7.84
N TRP A 55 3.44 -3.27 -6.85
CA TRP A 55 3.01 -3.15 -5.45
C TRP A 55 2.28 -1.84 -5.19
N VAL A 56 2.71 -0.75 -5.83
CA VAL A 56 2.00 0.53 -5.73
C VAL A 56 0.60 0.43 -6.31
N GLU A 57 0.44 -0.19 -7.48
CA GLU A 57 -0.89 -0.44 -8.07
C GLU A 57 -1.74 -1.29 -7.12
N TYR A 58 -1.18 -2.37 -6.57
CA TYR A 58 -1.87 -3.22 -5.61
C TYR A 58 -2.36 -2.42 -4.39
N ILE A 59 -1.49 -1.62 -3.77
CA ILE A 59 -1.82 -0.78 -2.60
C ILE A 59 -2.94 0.20 -2.95
N LEU A 60 -2.83 0.90 -4.07
CA LEU A 60 -3.84 1.88 -4.48
C LEU A 60 -5.19 1.24 -4.78
N ASN A 61 -5.20 0.04 -5.38
CA ASN A 61 -6.43 -0.71 -5.64
C ASN A 61 -7.09 -1.18 -4.35
N GLU A 62 -6.32 -1.68 -3.38
CA GLU A 62 -6.81 -2.05 -2.05
C GLU A 62 -7.53 -0.86 -1.37
N TRP A 63 -6.88 0.31 -1.35
CA TRP A 63 -7.45 1.52 -0.77
C TRP A 63 -8.67 2.04 -1.54
N ASN A 64 -8.64 1.97 -2.87
CA ASN A 64 -9.79 2.34 -3.71
C ASN A 64 -11.01 1.47 -3.38
N ASP A 65 -10.82 0.17 -3.17
CA ASP A 65 -11.91 -0.74 -2.82
C ASP A 65 -12.44 -0.49 -1.41
N ILE A 66 -11.57 -0.19 -0.44
CA ILE A 66 -11.98 0.25 0.90
C ILE A 66 -12.82 1.53 0.82
N LEU A 67 -12.41 2.51 0.02
CA LEU A 67 -13.14 3.78 -0.16
C LEU A 67 -14.51 3.55 -0.83
N LYS A 68 -14.60 2.69 -1.84
CA LYS A 68 -15.87 2.30 -2.45
C LYS A 68 -16.80 1.66 -1.43
N GLN A 69 -16.32 0.67 -0.69
CA GLN A 69 -17.11 -0.04 0.33
C GLN A 69 -17.59 0.91 1.43
N THR A 70 -16.72 1.82 1.88
CA THR A 70 -17.04 2.84 2.87
C THR A 70 -18.13 3.78 2.34
N THR A 71 -17.99 4.23 1.08
CA THR A 71 -18.98 5.10 0.43
C THR A 71 -20.34 4.42 0.30
N GLU A 72 -20.38 3.16 -0.13
CA GLU A 72 -21.62 2.38 -0.21
C GLU A 72 -22.25 2.15 1.16
N THR A 73 -21.44 1.95 2.19
CA THR A 73 -21.90 1.82 3.57
C THR A 73 -22.52 3.14 4.07
N LEU A 74 -21.87 4.28 3.83
CA LEU A 74 -22.40 5.60 4.17
C LEU A 74 -23.74 5.89 3.50
N LYS A 75 -23.90 5.53 2.21
CA LYS A 75 -25.18 5.66 1.49
C LYS A 75 -26.30 4.84 2.11
N ARG A 76 -25.99 3.70 2.74
CA ARG A 76 -26.98 2.84 3.43
C ARG A 76 -27.34 3.35 4.81
N ILE A 77 -26.39 3.97 5.51
CA ILE A 77 -26.57 4.43 6.89
C ILE A 77 -27.50 5.65 6.98
N LYS A 78 -27.68 6.45 5.90
CA LYS A 78 -28.60 7.60 5.80
C LYS A 78 -28.93 8.25 7.17
N ILE A 79 -27.99 9.06 7.65
CA ILE A 79 -28.35 10.25 8.44
C ILE A 79 -28.86 11.29 7.44
#